data_AF-A0AAJ2PJV9-F1
#
_entry.id   AF-A0AAJ2PJV9-F1
#
_cell.length_a   1.000
_cell.length_b   1.000
_cell.length_c   1.000
_cell.angle_alpha   90.00
_cell.angle_beta   90.00
_cell.angle_gamma   90.00
#
_symmetry.space_group_name_H-M   'P 1'
#
loop_
_entity.id
_entity.type
_entity.pdbx_description
1 polymer ?
#
loop_
_entity_poly.entity_id
_entity_poly.type
_entity_poly.pdbx_seq_one_letter_code
_entity_poly.pdbx_strand_id
1 'polypeptide(L)'
;MRKGFVYAALVTMAAAAMNLTTLTGPAAADTCPTPGCGGEVDNNTAYYVSISNCWADSYGTWEDGDNLPCHGNPVRVGNVRNARVWLSPGQREDNYSSFYDTDAVRFPADCKTYYHWWGQPREWHSVDRRGKGTTWRKITSADHFYFDRIVC
;
A
#
# COMPACT_ATOMS: atom_id res chain seq x y z
N MET A 1 -36.08 -0.07 71.87
CA MET A 1 -35.11 0.77 71.11
C MET A 1 -34.51 -0.09 70.01
N ARG A 2 -34.31 0.53 68.84
CA ARG A 2 -34.00 -0.06 67.53
C ARG A 2 -32.67 -0.83 67.51
N LYS A 3 -32.59 -1.85 66.64
CA LYS A 3 -31.56 -2.00 65.58
C LYS A 3 -31.85 -3.27 64.76
N GLY A 4 -32.58 -3.09 63.67
CA GLY A 4 -32.71 -4.10 62.62
C GLY A 4 -31.44 -4.13 61.78
N PHE A 5 -30.89 -5.32 61.58
CA PHE A 5 -29.78 -5.55 60.66
C PHE A 5 -30.35 -5.80 59.27
N VAL A 6 -30.25 -4.80 58.40
CA VAL A 6 -30.54 -4.93 56.97
C VAL A 6 -29.23 -5.35 56.29
N TYR A 7 -29.18 -6.58 55.78
CA TYR A 7 -28.09 -7.03 54.91
C TYR A 7 -28.22 -6.32 53.56
N ALA A 8 -27.24 -5.47 53.25
CA ALA A 8 -27.11 -4.83 51.96
C ALA A 8 -26.70 -5.88 50.91
N ALA A 9 -27.60 -6.16 49.96
CA ALA A 9 -27.28 -6.96 48.79
C ALA A 9 -26.37 -6.15 47.85
N LEU A 10 -25.12 -6.60 47.70
CA LEU A 10 -24.21 -6.14 46.66
C LEU A 10 -24.70 -6.69 45.32
N VAL A 11 -25.45 -5.88 44.57
CA VAL A 11 -25.75 -6.13 43.16
C VAL A 11 -24.59 -5.60 42.34
N THR A 12 -23.64 -6.46 41.99
CA THR A 12 -22.62 -6.16 40.97
C THR A 12 -23.31 -6.05 39.62
N MET A 13 -23.46 -4.81 39.12
CA MET A 13 -23.80 -4.58 37.71
C MET A 13 -22.59 -4.95 36.85
N ALA A 14 -22.66 -6.08 36.17
CA ALA A 14 -21.76 -6.36 35.06
C ALA A 14 -22.10 -5.38 33.93
N ALA A 15 -21.21 -4.42 33.69
CA ALA A 15 -21.30 -3.51 32.56
C ALA A 15 -21.29 -4.34 31.26
N ALA A 16 -22.33 -4.16 30.44
CA ALA A 16 -22.37 -4.67 29.09
C ALA A 16 -21.25 -4.00 28.27
N ALA A 17 -20.16 -4.72 28.04
CA ALA A 17 -19.17 -4.35 27.02
C ALA A 17 -19.76 -4.68 25.65
N MET A 18 -20.52 -3.75 25.08
CA MET A 18 -20.69 -3.67 23.63
C MET A 18 -19.51 -2.87 23.07
N ASN A 19 -18.61 -3.55 22.38
CA ASN A 19 -17.64 -3.06 21.39
C ASN A 19 -16.67 -4.24 21.20
N LEU A 20 -16.42 -4.76 20.01
CA LEU A 20 -16.09 -4.03 18.80
C LEU A 20 -16.36 -5.00 17.66
N THR A 21 -16.97 -4.51 16.59
CA THR A 21 -16.90 -5.15 15.27
C THR A 21 -15.47 -5.63 15.05
N THR A 22 -15.30 -6.93 14.93
CA THR A 22 -14.07 -7.53 14.40
C THR A 22 -13.96 -7.07 12.95
N LEU A 23 -13.40 -5.87 12.75
CA LEU A 23 -12.77 -5.55 11.47
C LEU A 23 -11.66 -6.59 11.32
N THR A 24 -11.86 -7.48 10.36
CA THR A 24 -10.79 -8.24 9.75
C THR A 24 -9.70 -7.26 9.36
N GLY A 25 -8.63 -7.21 10.16
CA GLY A 25 -7.45 -6.43 9.84
C GLY A 25 -6.81 -6.94 8.54
N PRO A 26 -5.93 -6.13 7.91
CA PRO A 26 -5.22 -6.56 6.71
C PRO A 26 -4.45 -7.86 6.99
N ALA A 27 -4.41 -8.72 5.97
CA ALA A 27 -3.86 -10.07 6.04
C ALA A 27 -2.39 -10.07 6.47
N ALA A 28 -2.03 -11.12 7.22
CA ALA A 28 -0.73 -11.31 7.82
C ALA A 28 0.40 -11.38 6.77
N ALA A 29 1.50 -10.70 7.11
CA ALA A 29 2.74 -10.47 6.36
C ALA A 29 3.62 -11.71 6.05
N ASP A 30 3.05 -12.88 5.74
CA ASP A 30 3.78 -14.16 5.69
C ASP A 30 3.91 -14.79 4.28
N THR A 31 3.61 -14.09 3.19
CA THR A 31 3.76 -14.64 1.82
C THR A 31 4.80 -13.96 0.93
N CYS A 32 5.41 -12.86 1.38
CA CYS A 32 6.49 -12.22 0.65
C CYS A 32 7.86 -12.58 1.26
N PRO A 33 8.79 -13.17 0.48
CA PRO A 33 10.13 -13.49 0.96
C PRO A 33 11.02 -12.25 1.15
N THR A 34 10.56 -11.03 0.80
CA THR A 34 11.29 -9.78 1.02
C THR A 34 10.85 -9.14 2.35
N PRO A 35 11.77 -8.86 3.29
CA PRO A 35 11.44 -8.15 4.51
C PRO A 35 10.81 -6.77 4.22
N GLY A 36 9.55 -6.57 4.63
CA GLY A 36 8.84 -5.29 4.49
C GLY A 36 7.93 -5.15 3.26
N CYS A 37 7.55 -6.23 2.60
CA CYS A 37 6.48 -6.22 1.59
C CYS A 37 5.11 -5.87 2.20
N GLY A 38 4.26 -5.21 1.42
CA GLY A 38 2.87 -4.96 1.79
C GLY A 38 2.43 -3.55 1.42
N GLY A 39 2.00 -3.38 0.17
CA GLY A 39 1.42 -2.14 -0.29
C GLY A 39 0.40 -2.39 -1.39
N GLU A 40 -0.82 -1.91 -1.19
CA GLU A 40 -1.86 -1.88 -2.22
C GLU A 40 -1.68 -0.60 -3.05
N VAL A 41 -2.05 -0.62 -4.34
CA VAL A 41 -1.97 0.57 -5.20
C VAL A 41 -3.27 0.82 -5.94
N ASP A 42 -3.77 2.04 -5.83
CA ASP A 42 -4.93 2.54 -6.57
C ASP A 42 -4.52 3.56 -7.62
N ASN A 43 -5.02 3.38 -8.84
CA ASN A 43 -4.89 4.35 -9.92
C ASN A 43 -6.16 5.20 -10.05
N ASN A 44 -6.25 6.27 -9.27
CA ASN A 44 -7.38 7.22 -9.37
C ASN A 44 -7.20 8.27 -10.49
N THR A 45 -6.29 8.02 -11.43
CA THR A 45 -5.96 8.94 -12.52
C THR A 45 -6.59 8.50 -13.83
N ALA A 46 -6.51 9.37 -14.85
CA ALA A 46 -6.92 9.05 -16.22
C ALA A 46 -5.81 8.38 -17.06
N TYR A 47 -4.64 8.09 -16.47
CA TYR A 47 -3.47 7.54 -17.17
C TYR A 47 -3.22 6.10 -16.77
N TYR A 48 -2.58 5.33 -17.64
CA TYR A 48 -2.00 4.05 -17.23
C TYR A 48 -0.78 4.31 -16.34
N VAL A 49 -0.72 3.66 -15.19
CA VAL A 49 0.43 3.73 -14.27
C VAL A 49 1.07 2.35 -14.14
N SER A 50 2.38 2.32 -13.93
CA SER A 50 3.09 1.06 -13.77
C SER A 50 3.52 0.86 -12.33
N ILE A 51 3.41 -0.39 -11.90
CA ILE A 51 3.80 -0.84 -10.57
C ILE A 51 4.68 -2.09 -10.68
N SER A 52 5.41 -2.39 -9.62
CA SER A 52 6.39 -3.47 -9.55
C SER A 52 6.25 -4.22 -8.23
N ASN A 53 6.28 -5.55 -8.25
CA ASN A 53 6.40 -6.40 -7.06
C ASN A 53 7.85 -6.87 -6.85
N CYS A 54 8.79 -6.08 -7.40
CA CYS A 54 10.20 -6.31 -7.22
C CYS A 54 10.90 -5.02 -6.84
N TRP A 55 11.67 -5.08 -5.77
CA TRP A 55 12.64 -4.07 -5.36
C TRP A 55 13.80 -4.74 -4.61
N ALA A 56 15.05 -4.45 -4.96
CA ALA A 56 16.18 -4.90 -4.16
C ALA A 56 16.53 -3.85 -3.11
N ASP A 57 16.85 -4.27 -1.88
CA ASP A 57 17.18 -3.35 -0.79
C ASP A 57 18.39 -2.45 -1.07
N SER A 58 19.27 -2.84 -2.00
CA SER A 58 20.40 -2.03 -2.43
C SER A 58 20.04 -0.85 -3.33
N TYR A 59 18.81 -0.77 -3.89
CA TYR A 59 18.40 0.29 -4.82
C TYR A 59 18.05 1.62 -4.14
N GLY A 60 18.24 1.74 -2.82
CA GLY A 60 17.77 2.90 -2.06
C GLY A 60 16.23 3.03 -2.15
N THR A 61 15.71 4.25 -2.04
CA THR A 61 14.27 4.53 -2.10
C THR A 61 13.77 4.91 -3.49
N TRP A 62 14.68 5.34 -4.38
CA TRP A 62 14.37 5.87 -5.70
C TRP A 62 15.33 5.29 -6.73
N GLU A 63 14.81 4.98 -7.92
CA GLU A 63 15.60 4.46 -9.03
C GLU A 63 15.13 5.10 -10.35
N ASP A 64 16.02 5.80 -11.05
CA ASP A 64 15.69 6.41 -12.34
C ASP A 64 15.74 5.37 -13.47
N GLY A 65 14.87 5.53 -14.48
CA GLY A 65 14.83 4.67 -15.66
C GLY A 65 13.47 4.03 -15.90
N ASP A 66 13.32 3.43 -17.09
CA ASP A 66 12.06 2.82 -17.53
C ASP A 66 11.77 1.47 -16.89
N ASN A 67 12.83 0.76 -16.51
CA ASN A 67 12.77 -0.59 -15.97
C ASN A 67 13.63 -0.67 -14.71
N LEU A 68 13.14 -1.36 -13.69
CA LEU A 68 13.99 -1.84 -12.62
C LEU A 68 14.85 -2.99 -13.13
N PRO A 69 16.04 -3.24 -12.55
CA PRO A 69 16.91 -4.33 -12.99
C PRO A 69 16.23 -5.72 -12.94
N CYS A 70 15.24 -5.90 -12.05
CA CYS A 70 14.45 -7.12 -11.93
C CYS A 70 13.37 -7.30 -13.02
N HIS A 71 13.20 -6.35 -13.95
CA HIS A 71 12.23 -6.46 -15.06
C HIS A 71 12.77 -7.27 -16.27
N GLY A 72 14.06 -7.67 -16.30
CA GLY A 72 14.67 -8.35 -17.45
C GLY A 72 15.30 -9.73 -17.16
N ASN A 73 14.70 -10.80 -17.73
CA ASN A 73 15.20 -12.17 -18.02
C ASN A 73 15.82 -13.04 -16.86
N PRO A 74 15.79 -14.38 -16.99
CA PRO A 74 15.02 -15.29 -16.15
C PRO A 74 15.82 -15.79 -14.93
N VAL A 75 16.03 -15.01 -13.88
CA VAL A 75 16.84 -15.50 -12.74
C VAL A 75 16.33 -15.01 -11.38
N ARG A 76 15.79 -15.97 -10.62
CA ARG A 76 15.91 -16.15 -9.15
C ARG A 76 14.93 -15.49 -8.17
N VAL A 77 13.64 -15.44 -8.49
CA VAL A 77 12.62 -15.73 -7.46
C VAL A 77 11.46 -16.42 -8.18
N GLY A 78 10.94 -17.52 -7.64
CA GLY A 78 9.93 -18.36 -8.32
C GLY A 78 8.62 -17.65 -8.73
N ASN A 79 8.46 -16.36 -8.38
CA ASN A 79 7.23 -15.58 -8.48
C ASN A 79 7.34 -14.31 -9.36
N VAL A 80 8.54 -13.92 -9.86
CA VAL A 80 8.78 -12.64 -10.59
C VAL A 80 8.57 -12.70 -12.11
N ARG A 81 7.93 -13.75 -12.64
CA ARG A 81 7.72 -13.90 -14.09
C ARG A 81 6.81 -12.82 -14.71
N ASN A 82 6.15 -12.03 -13.86
CA ASN A 82 5.35 -10.85 -14.21
C ASN A 82 5.69 -9.70 -13.24
N ALA A 83 6.96 -9.33 -13.09
CA ALA A 83 7.37 -8.41 -12.02
C ALA A 83 6.88 -6.95 -12.16
N ARG A 84 6.24 -6.65 -13.29
CA ARG A 84 5.68 -5.34 -13.62
C ARG A 84 4.30 -5.51 -14.21
N VAL A 85 3.36 -4.70 -13.75
CA VAL A 85 2.04 -4.55 -14.39
C VAL A 85 1.73 -3.09 -14.67
N TRP A 86 0.75 -2.88 -15.53
CA TRP A 86 0.16 -1.59 -15.82
C TRP A 86 -1.26 -1.58 -15.29
N LEU A 87 -1.55 -0.68 -14.36
CA LEU A 87 -2.91 -0.43 -13.89
C LEU A 87 -3.59 0.52 -14.85
N SER A 88 -4.74 0.12 -15.38
CA SER A 88 -5.60 1.00 -16.18
C SER A 88 -6.20 2.10 -15.28
N PRO A 89 -6.72 3.19 -15.87
CA PRO A 89 -7.47 4.20 -15.13
C PRO A 89 -8.57 3.59 -14.26
N GLY A 90 -8.62 3.96 -12.98
CA GLY A 90 -9.60 3.48 -12.00
C GLY A 90 -9.35 2.06 -11.47
N GLN A 91 -8.26 1.39 -11.87
CA GLN A 91 -7.93 0.05 -11.37
C GLN A 91 -7.09 0.08 -10.10
N ARG A 92 -7.23 -1.00 -9.33
CA ARG A 92 -6.39 -1.35 -8.18
C ARG A 92 -5.55 -2.58 -8.50
N GLU A 93 -4.40 -2.69 -7.83
CA GLU A 93 -3.46 -3.80 -8.00
C GLU A 93 -4.03 -5.19 -7.67
N ASP A 94 -4.91 -5.30 -6.68
CA ASP A 94 -5.57 -6.55 -6.26
C ASP A 94 -6.38 -7.27 -7.37
N ASN A 95 -6.65 -6.59 -8.49
CA ASN A 95 -7.25 -7.18 -9.69
C ASN A 95 -6.30 -8.13 -10.44
N TYR A 96 -5.02 -8.18 -10.06
CA TYR A 96 -4.00 -9.01 -10.69
C TYR A 96 -3.54 -10.10 -9.73
N SER A 97 -4.13 -11.30 -9.81
CA SER A 97 -3.86 -12.42 -8.88
C SER A 97 -2.39 -12.88 -8.79
N SER A 98 -1.53 -12.49 -9.73
CA SER A 98 -0.08 -12.74 -9.71
C SER A 98 0.73 -11.64 -9.01
N PHE A 99 0.09 -10.54 -8.62
CA PHE A 99 0.62 -9.41 -7.86
C PHE A 99 -0.06 -9.48 -6.50
N TYR A 100 0.67 -10.01 -5.52
CA TYR A 100 0.17 -10.14 -4.15
C TYR A 100 0.66 -8.97 -3.27
N ASP A 101 1.78 -8.35 -3.66
CA ASP A 101 2.42 -7.24 -2.95
C ASP A 101 3.08 -6.27 -3.93
N THR A 102 2.72 -4.98 -3.89
CA THR A 102 3.43 -3.95 -4.66
C THR A 102 4.63 -3.41 -3.88
N ASP A 103 5.82 -3.60 -4.43
CA ASP A 103 7.08 -3.08 -3.85
C ASP A 103 7.41 -1.67 -4.33
N ALA A 104 6.95 -1.29 -5.53
CA ALA A 104 7.29 0.00 -6.11
C ALA A 104 6.28 0.53 -7.13
N VAL A 105 6.26 1.85 -7.24
CA VAL A 105 5.42 2.62 -8.17
C VAL A 105 6.30 3.40 -9.13
N ARG A 106 5.88 3.50 -10.40
CA ARG A 106 6.56 4.30 -11.43
C ARG A 106 5.88 5.65 -11.61
N PHE A 107 6.69 6.70 -11.58
CA PHE A 107 6.30 8.05 -11.97
C PHE A 107 6.65 8.28 -13.46
N PRO A 108 5.65 8.65 -14.29
CA PRO A 108 5.83 8.81 -15.74
C PRO A 108 6.77 9.98 -16.08
N ALA A 109 7.43 9.87 -17.23
CA ALA A 109 8.29 10.91 -17.80
C ALA A 109 7.42 12.09 -18.24
N ASP A 110 8.02 13.27 -18.25
CA ASP A 110 7.40 14.50 -18.74
C ASP A 110 6.09 14.92 -18.06
N CYS A 111 5.76 14.33 -16.93
CA CYS A 111 4.54 14.61 -16.18
C CYS A 111 4.83 15.07 -14.75
N LYS A 112 3.86 15.75 -14.15
CA LYS A 112 3.77 15.96 -12.70
C LYS A 112 2.70 15.04 -12.12
N THR A 113 3.08 14.22 -11.16
CA THR A 113 2.20 13.27 -10.49
C THR A 113 1.94 13.71 -9.07
N TYR A 114 0.68 13.65 -8.66
CA TYR A 114 0.21 13.88 -7.29
C TYR A 114 -0.28 12.57 -6.71
N TYR A 115 0.08 12.30 -5.45
CA TYR A 115 -0.22 11.05 -4.79
C TYR A 115 -0.28 11.24 -3.27
N HIS A 116 -0.80 10.24 -2.56
CA HIS A 116 -0.73 10.18 -1.10
C HIS A 116 -0.61 8.73 -0.61
N TRP A 117 -0.22 8.58 0.65
CA TRP A 117 -0.26 7.31 1.37
C TRP A 117 -1.55 7.19 2.19
N TRP A 118 -1.95 5.98 2.55
CA TRP A 118 -3.06 5.76 3.48
C TRP A 118 -2.95 6.64 4.73
N GLY A 119 -4.08 7.22 5.15
CA GLY A 119 -4.17 8.12 6.30
C GLY A 119 -3.66 9.54 6.04
N GLN A 120 -3.20 9.87 4.82
CA GLN A 120 -2.82 11.22 4.43
C GLN A 120 -3.91 11.92 3.60
N PRO A 121 -3.91 13.26 3.53
CA PRO A 121 -4.79 13.99 2.63
C PRO A 121 -4.53 13.66 1.15
N ARG A 122 -5.55 13.79 0.31
CA ARG A 122 -5.40 13.66 -1.15
C ARG A 122 -4.40 14.70 -1.70
N GLU A 123 -3.58 14.29 -2.68
CA GLU A 123 -2.53 15.11 -3.30
C GLU A 123 -1.49 15.66 -2.32
N TRP A 124 -1.30 15.01 -1.15
CA TRP A 124 -0.35 15.43 -0.13
C TRP A 124 1.09 15.50 -0.63
N HIS A 125 1.44 14.66 -1.60
CA HIS A 125 2.75 14.61 -2.21
C HIS A 125 2.71 14.84 -3.71
N SER A 126 3.85 15.24 -4.27
CA SER A 126 4.01 15.29 -5.73
C SER A 126 5.43 14.94 -6.18
N VAL A 127 5.54 14.41 -7.40
CA VAL A 127 6.79 14.15 -8.12
C VAL A 127 6.71 14.87 -9.46
N ASP A 128 7.69 15.71 -9.76
CA ASP A 128 7.76 16.47 -11.01
C ASP A 128 8.86 15.91 -11.93
N ARG A 129 8.42 15.23 -13.00
CA ARG A 129 9.26 14.64 -14.05
C ARG A 129 9.14 15.38 -15.38
N ARG A 130 8.57 16.59 -15.42
CA ARG A 130 8.53 17.42 -16.63
C ARG A 130 9.96 17.70 -17.13
N GLY A 131 10.27 17.33 -18.37
CA GLY A 131 11.61 17.43 -18.97
C GLY A 131 12.60 16.38 -18.47
N LYS A 132 12.13 15.29 -17.87
CA LYS A 132 12.95 14.21 -17.28
C LYS A 132 12.40 12.84 -17.66
N GLY A 133 13.26 11.83 -17.63
CA GLY A 133 12.86 10.43 -17.80
C GLY A 133 12.00 9.91 -16.65
N THR A 134 11.63 8.63 -16.67
CA THR A 134 10.81 8.05 -15.59
C THR A 134 11.63 7.76 -14.35
N THR A 135 10.94 7.59 -13.24
CA THR A 135 11.57 7.18 -11.99
C THR A 135 10.65 6.25 -11.22
N TRP A 136 11.24 5.34 -10.48
CA TRP A 136 10.56 4.40 -9.61
C TRP A 136 10.80 4.76 -8.16
N ARG A 137 9.83 4.45 -7.31
CA ARG A 137 9.95 4.64 -5.87
C ARG A 137 9.53 3.38 -5.14
N LYS A 138 10.34 2.98 -4.16
CA LYS A 138 10.00 1.94 -3.18
C LYS A 138 8.76 2.36 -2.38
N ILE A 139 7.80 1.45 -2.23
CA ILE A 139 6.77 1.53 -1.20
C ILE A 139 7.39 1.05 0.12
N THR A 140 7.36 1.91 1.14
CA THR A 140 7.92 1.59 2.46
C THR A 140 6.88 1.88 3.52
N SER A 141 6.60 0.91 4.39
CA SER A 141 5.86 1.09 5.66
C SER A 141 4.44 1.68 5.55
N ALA A 142 3.83 1.69 4.37
CA ALA A 142 2.49 2.23 4.15
C ALA A 142 1.61 1.16 3.53
N ASP A 143 0.46 0.89 4.15
CA ASP A 143 -0.48 -0.16 3.73
C ASP A 143 -1.02 0.07 2.30
N HIS A 144 -1.15 1.34 1.86
CA HIS A 144 -1.75 1.69 0.56
C HIS A 144 -1.14 2.97 -0.02
N PHE A 145 -0.90 2.97 -1.35
CA PHE A 145 -0.53 4.12 -2.16
C PHE A 145 -1.64 4.50 -3.16
N TYR A 146 -1.91 5.79 -3.29
CA TYR A 146 -2.92 6.30 -4.22
C TYR A 146 -2.31 7.25 -5.24
N PHE A 147 -2.42 6.94 -6.52
CA PHE A 147 -2.21 7.95 -7.56
C PHE A 147 -3.45 8.84 -7.67
N ASP A 148 -3.34 10.11 -7.30
CA ASP A 148 -4.50 11.00 -7.22
C ASP A 148 -4.76 11.76 -8.51
N ARG A 149 -3.68 12.18 -9.18
CA ARG A 149 -3.73 12.99 -10.40
C ARG A 149 -2.38 12.97 -11.11
N ILE A 150 -2.41 12.96 -12.45
CA ILE A 150 -1.23 13.12 -13.31
C ILE A 150 -1.51 14.24 -14.31
N VAL A 151 -0.54 15.12 -14.50
CA VAL A 151 -0.59 16.23 -15.46
C VAL A 151 0.65 16.16 -16.36
N CYS A 152 0.40 15.94 -17.64
CA CYS A 152 1.33 16.05 -18.75
C CYS A 152 0.68 17.06 -19.73
#